data_AF-A0A842HXZ5-F1
#
_entry.id   AF-A0A842HXZ5-F1
#
_cell.length_a   1.000
_cell.length_b   1.000
_cell.length_c   1.000
_cell.angle_alpha   90.00
_cell.angle_beta   90.00
_cell.angle_gamma   90.00
#
_symmetry.space_group_name_H-M   'P 1'
#
loop_
_entity.id
_entity.type
_entity.pdbx_description
1 polymer ?
#
loop_
_entity_poly.entity_id
_entity_poly.type
_entity_poly.pdbx_seq_one_letter_code
_entity_poly.pdbx_strand_id
1 'polypeptide(L)'
;MAHDGDADAYVYDEASGEWISPEQAAAGGDAGDSPGLDVRDANGTPLADGDSVVLVKDLKVKGAGQTLKRGTVVKTIRLTADPEEIDCRTEGI
;
A
#
# COMPACT_ATOMS: atom_id res chain seq x y z
N MET A 1 33.74 -27.48 23.23
CA MET A 1 32.30 -27.78 23.41
C MET A 1 31.55 -26.46 23.24
N ALA A 2 30.71 -26.41 22.21
CA ALA A 2 29.63 -25.45 21.90
C ALA A 2 29.86 -23.95 22.23
N HIS A 3 30.17 -23.15 21.20
CA HIS A 3 29.67 -21.78 21.15
C HIS A 3 28.30 -21.85 20.47
N ASP A 4 27.24 -21.90 21.28
CA ASP A 4 25.87 -21.45 20.94
C ASP A 4 26.00 -20.06 20.26
N GLY A 5 25.46 -19.81 19.08
CA GLY A 5 24.04 -19.90 18.74
C GLY A 5 23.53 -18.47 18.54
N ASP A 6 23.73 -17.96 17.33
CA ASP A 6 23.07 -16.83 16.64
C ASP A 6 22.26 -15.82 17.49
N ALA A 7 22.90 -14.73 17.93
CA ALA A 7 22.21 -13.57 18.52
C ALA A 7 22.42 -12.24 17.74
N ASP A 8 23.29 -12.22 16.73
CA ASP A 8 23.63 -11.03 15.94
C ASP A 8 23.51 -11.30 14.42
N ALA A 9 22.48 -12.04 14.00
CA ALA A 9 22.24 -12.32 12.58
C ALA A 9 21.77 -11.06 11.84
N TYR A 10 22.71 -10.24 11.37
CA TYR A 10 22.42 -9.07 10.54
C TYR A 10 21.85 -9.50 9.18
N VAL A 11 20.73 -8.90 8.79
CA VAL A 11 20.07 -9.09 7.49
C VAL A 11 20.53 -7.96 6.56
N TYR A 12 20.97 -8.30 5.36
CA TYR A 12 21.32 -7.31 4.34
C TYR A 12 20.04 -6.81 3.67
N ASP A 13 19.74 -5.52 3.80
CA ASP A 13 18.62 -4.89 3.12
C ASP A 13 19.03 -4.43 1.72
N GLU A 14 18.43 -5.04 0.70
CA GLU A 14 18.80 -4.80 -0.70
C GLU A 14 18.26 -3.46 -1.24
N ALA A 15 17.31 -2.85 -0.53
CA ALA A 15 16.71 -1.56 -0.89
C ALA A 15 17.57 -0.37 -0.46
N SER A 16 18.19 -0.44 0.72
CA SER A 16 19.06 0.60 1.30
C SER A 16 20.56 0.29 1.17
N GLY A 17 20.94 -0.97 0.96
CA GLY A 17 22.32 -1.43 0.93
C GLY A 17 23.01 -1.47 2.29
N GLU A 18 22.24 -1.49 3.38
CA GLU A 18 22.73 -1.49 4.76
C GLU A 18 22.50 -2.84 5.46
N TRP A 19 23.37 -3.18 6.42
CA TRP A 19 23.21 -4.34 7.27
C TRP A 19 22.34 -3.98 8.47
N ILE A 20 21.11 -4.47 8.50
CA ILE A 20 20.13 -4.16 9.53
C ILE A 20 19.89 -5.37 10.44
N SER A 21 19.53 -5.11 11.70
CA SER A 21 19.12 -6.18 12.63
C SER A 21 17.82 -6.84 12.15
N PRO A 22 17.55 -8.11 12.50
CA PRO A 22 16.37 -8.83 12.03
C PRO A 22 15.06 -8.19 12.53
N GLU A 23 15.10 -7.48 13.67
CA GLU A 23 13.99 -6.63 14.15
C GLU A 23 13.70 -5.46 13.21
N GLN A 24 14.73 -4.78 12.68
CA GLN A 24 14.56 -3.70 11.70
C GLN A 24 14.15 -4.25 10.33
N ALA A 25 14.61 -5.45 9.94
CA ALA A 25 14.16 -6.12 8.73
C ALA A 25 12.69 -6.53 8.82
N ALA A 26 12.23 -6.99 9.99
CA ALA A 26 10.82 -7.27 10.25
C ALA A 26 9.95 -6.01 10.39
N ALA A 27 10.53 -4.89 10.84
CA ALA A 27 9.83 -3.60 10.91
C ALA A 27 9.79 -2.86 9.56
N GLY A 28 10.75 -3.12 8.67
CA GLY A 28 10.83 -2.57 7.30
C GLY A 28 10.25 -3.48 6.22
N GLY A 29 10.02 -4.76 6.53
CA GLY A 29 9.33 -5.71 5.68
C GLY A 29 7.83 -5.58 5.85
N ASP A 30 7.19 -4.95 4.87
CA ASP A 30 5.74 -5.05 4.58
C ASP A 30 4.86 -5.08 5.85
N ALA A 31 4.74 -3.92 6.52
CA ALA A 31 3.69 -3.68 7.49
C ALA A 31 2.32 -3.64 6.78
N GLY A 32 1.88 -4.82 6.33
CA GLY A 32 0.73 -5.02 5.47
C GLY A 32 0.23 -6.46 5.42
N ASP A 33 0.94 -7.45 5.99
CA ASP A 33 0.45 -8.84 6.08
C ASP A 33 -0.60 -8.98 7.20
N SER A 34 -1.74 -8.31 7.02
CA SER A 34 -2.99 -8.86 7.50
C SER A 34 -3.47 -9.84 6.43
N PRO A 35 -3.90 -11.08 6.77
CA PRO A 35 -4.42 -12.04 5.79
C PRO A 35 -5.80 -11.64 5.21
N GLY A 36 -6.13 -10.34 5.24
CA GLY A 36 -7.32 -9.75 4.67
C GLY A 36 -6.92 -8.90 3.47
N LEU A 37 -7.33 -9.35 2.29
CA LEU A 37 -7.36 -8.62 1.02
C LEU A 37 -6.22 -7.59 0.83
N ASP A 38 -5.15 -8.01 0.19
CA ASP A 38 -4.01 -7.14 -0.13
C ASP A 38 -4.41 -6.14 -1.24
N VAL A 39 -4.99 -5.01 -0.81
CA VAL A 39 -5.39 -3.91 -1.70
C VAL A 39 -4.25 -2.91 -1.80
N ARG A 40 -3.74 -2.68 -3.02
CA ARG A 40 -2.64 -1.75 -3.28
C ARG A 40 -3.03 -0.69 -4.30
N ASP A 41 -2.47 0.50 -4.14
CA ASP A 41 -2.52 1.52 -5.19
C ASP A 41 -1.59 1.16 -6.38
N ALA A 42 -1.69 1.90 -7.49
CA ALA A 42 -0.80 1.80 -8.64
C ALA A 42 0.70 1.95 -8.32
N ASN A 43 1.06 2.54 -7.17
CA ASN A 43 2.44 2.66 -6.69
C ASN A 43 2.88 1.49 -5.79
N GLY A 44 2.01 0.51 -5.55
CA GLY A 44 2.29 -0.64 -4.67
C GLY A 44 2.13 -0.34 -3.17
N THR A 45 1.54 0.80 -2.82
CA THR A 45 1.26 1.16 -1.42
C THR A 45 0.02 0.40 -0.93
N PRO A 46 0.10 -0.33 0.20
CA PRO A 46 -1.07 -0.97 0.80
C PRO A 46 -2.08 0.07 1.28
N LEU A 47 -3.33 -0.14 0.93
CA LEU A 47 -4.44 0.77 1.23
C LEU A 47 -5.31 0.22 2.36
N ALA A 48 -5.86 1.15 3.14
CA ALA A 48 -6.79 0.85 4.23
C ALA A 48 -8.15 1.52 4.00
N ASP A 49 -9.17 1.03 4.69
CA ASP A 49 -10.50 1.66 4.69
C ASP A 49 -10.42 3.07 5.29
N GLY A 50 -11.02 4.05 4.62
CA GLY A 50 -10.97 5.46 4.98
C GLY A 50 -9.74 6.22 4.46
N ASP A 51 -8.84 5.56 3.73
CA ASP A 51 -7.62 6.20 3.23
C ASP A 51 -7.89 7.16 2.04
N SER A 52 -6.85 7.88 1.60
CA SER A 52 -6.94 8.82 0.47
C SER A 52 -6.04 8.40 -0.69
N VAL A 53 -6.62 8.35 -1.89
CA VAL A 53 -5.90 7.95 -3.12
C VAL A 53 -5.90 9.09 -4.13
N VAL A 54 -4.95 9.04 -5.06
CA VAL A 54 -4.82 10.03 -6.13
C VAL A 54 -4.94 9.36 -7.48
N LEU A 55 -5.70 9.97 -8.40
CA LEU A 55 -5.80 9.44 -9.74
C LEU A 55 -4.49 9.59 -10.49
N VAL A 56 -3.92 8.46 -10.94
CA VAL A 56 -2.73 8.44 -11.79
C VAL A 56 -3.03 8.71 -13.27
N LYS A 57 -4.28 8.51 -13.70
CA LYS A 57 -4.73 8.61 -15.10
C LYS A 57 -6.07 9.34 -15.18
N ASP A 58 -6.36 9.95 -16.32
CA ASP A 58 -7.65 10.59 -16.57
C ASP A 58 -8.75 9.52 -16.77
N LEU A 59 -9.81 9.62 -15.97
CA LEU A 59 -10.95 8.69 -16.00
C LEU A 59 -12.22 9.44 -16.40
N LYS A 60 -12.82 9.05 -17.53
CA LYS A 60 -14.10 9.59 -17.98
C LYS A 60 -15.24 8.82 -17.31
N VAL A 61 -15.99 9.49 -16.45
CA VAL A 61 -17.12 8.87 -15.74
C VAL A 61 -18.34 8.87 -16.65
N LYS A 62 -18.90 7.68 -16.88
CA LYS A 62 -20.19 7.55 -17.58
C LYS A 62 -21.30 8.01 -16.63
N GLY A 63 -22.22 8.83 -17.13
CA GLY A 63 -23.38 9.32 -16.36
C GLY A 63 -23.22 10.72 -15.79
N ALA A 64 -22.04 11.08 -15.25
CA ALA A 64 -21.79 12.43 -14.73
C ALA A 64 -21.40 13.45 -15.82
N GLY A 65 -20.96 12.99 -17.00
CA GLY A 65 -20.47 13.85 -18.08
C GLY A 65 -19.12 14.52 -17.79
N GLN A 66 -18.56 14.31 -16.60
CA GLN A 66 -17.30 14.88 -16.16
C GLN A 66 -16.15 13.86 -16.31
N THR A 67 -14.94 14.38 -16.51
CA THR A 67 -13.72 13.57 -16.56
C THR A 67 -12.90 13.88 -15.32
N LEU A 68 -12.67 12.88 -14.46
CA LEU A 68 -11.71 13.05 -13.39
C LEU A 68 -10.32 13.09 -14.01
N LYS A 69 -9.63 14.18 -13.76
CA LYS A 69 -8.28 14.38 -14.28
C LYS A 69 -7.26 13.64 -13.42
N ARG A 70 -6.14 13.29 -14.02
CA ARG A 70 -4.96 12.88 -13.27
C ARG A 70 -4.65 13.93 -12.20
N GLY A 71 -4.36 13.49 -10.98
CA GLY A 71 -4.07 14.35 -9.83
C GLY A 71 -5.29 14.70 -8.98
N THR A 72 -6.51 14.30 -9.37
CA THR A 72 -7.66 14.39 -8.47
C THR A 72 -7.44 13.50 -7.26
N VAL A 73 -7.55 14.08 -6.07
CA VAL A 73 -7.46 13.36 -4.80
C VAL A 73 -8.86 12.94 -4.38
N VAL A 74 -9.05 11.64 -4.17
CA VAL A 74 -10.27 11.08 -3.62
C VAL A 74 -10.01 10.71 -2.17
N LYS A 75 -10.77 11.33 -1.28
CA LYS A 75 -10.64 11.15 0.17
C LYS A 75 -11.68 10.13 0.62
N THR A 76 -11.34 9.31 1.60
CA THR A 76 -12.25 8.33 2.19
C THR A 76 -12.65 7.24 1.19
N ILE A 77 -11.69 6.37 0.86
CA ILE A 77 -11.97 5.15 0.09
C ILE A 77 -12.53 4.04 0.97
N ARG A 78 -13.22 3.08 0.38
CA ARG A 78 -13.68 1.87 1.04
C ARG A 78 -13.15 0.66 0.27
N LEU A 79 -12.57 -0.29 1.00
CA LEU A 79 -12.07 -1.52 0.40
C LEU A 79 -13.25 -2.44 0.09
N THR A 80 -13.22 -3.07 -1.08
CA THR A 80 -14.26 -4.03 -1.47
C THR A 80 -13.84 -5.46 -1.14
N ALA A 81 -14.54 -6.47 -1.66
CA ALA A 81 -14.10 -7.87 -1.55
C ALA A 81 -13.06 -8.24 -2.62
N ASP A 82 -12.81 -7.35 -3.58
CA ASP A 82 -11.89 -7.54 -4.69
C ASP A 82 -10.68 -6.61 -4.50
N PRO A 83 -9.43 -7.12 -4.48
CA PRO A 83 -8.25 -6.31 -4.22
C PRO A 83 -7.91 -5.32 -5.35
N GLU A 84 -8.50 -5.53 -6.53
CA GLU A 84 -8.36 -4.62 -7.67
C GLU A 84 -9.46 -3.55 -7.71
N GLU A 85 -10.43 -3.59 -6.80
CA GLU A 85 -11.58 -2.67 -6.78
C GLU A 85 -11.71 -1.93 -5.44
N ILE A 86 -11.84 -0.61 -5.52
CA ILE A 86 -12.10 0.27 -4.38
C ILE A 86 -13.34 1.12 -4.64
N ASP A 87 -14.19 1.26 -3.63
CA ASP A 87 -15.33 2.18 -3.68
C ASP A 87 -14.88 3.54 -3.15
N CYS A 88 -15.29 4.61 -3.80
CA CYS A 88 -14.92 5.95 -3.37
C CYS A 88 -16.00 6.96 -3.72
N ARG A 89 -16.06 8.07 -2.97
CA ARG A 89 -17.03 9.15 -3.19
C ARG A 89 -16.30 10.46 -3.44
N THR A 90 -16.79 11.25 -4.38
CA THR A 90 -16.21 12.54 -4.72
C THR A 90 -17.29 13.63 -4.66
N GLU A 91 -16.93 14.86 -4.31
CA GLU A 91 -17.92 15.95 -4.35
C GLU A 91 -18.31 16.25 -5.81
N GLY A 92 -19.52 15.84 -6.19
CA GLY A 92 -20.10 16.06 -7.52
C GLY A 92 -20.39 14.79 -8.32
N ILE A 93 -19.97 13.60 -7.84
CA ILE A 93 -20.20 12.27 -8.42
C ILE A 93 -20.20 11.24 -7.29
#